data_AF-A0A6J5Z196-F1
#
_entry.id   AF-A0A6J5Z196-F1
#
_cell.length_a   1.000
_cell.length_b   1.000
_cell.length_c   1.000
_cell.angle_alpha   90.00
_cell.angle_beta   90.00
_cell.angle_gamma   90.00
#
_symmetry.space_group_name_H-M   'P 1'
#
loop_
_entity.id
_entity.type
_entity.pdbx_description
1 polymer ?
#
loop_
_entity_poly.entity_id
_entity_poly.type
_entity_poly.pdbx_seq_one_letter_code
_entity_poly.pdbx_strand_id
1 'polypeptide(L)'
;MVAPAPTYDLMLMLDPKAEQATRTKIRSDVKAMIEQGGSIIGDHDYGNRRMAFEINHEANAEYDLVQFHGPNSVLEQLQRTLRITDGVTRFRIIKLRAGVGDPPDLRQEAPPVAEVVAEVEVAAEEVEAAVIEEAVEEAVIEAVVEEAIAEEIVDEAIAEVAVEEAAADADAGDDTPPVA
;
A
#
# COMPACT_ATOMS: atom_id res chain seq x y z
N MET A 1 46.35 9.22 -33.17
CA MET A 1 45.66 9.84 -32.02
C MET A 1 44.79 8.77 -31.38
N VAL A 2 44.97 8.51 -30.08
CA VAL A 2 44.09 7.59 -29.33
C VAL A 2 42.75 8.30 -29.16
N ALA A 3 41.65 7.67 -29.55
CA ALA A 3 40.32 8.23 -29.37
C ALA A 3 40.06 8.42 -27.85
N PRO A 4 39.36 9.50 -27.43
CA PRO A 4 39.03 9.69 -26.03
C PRO A 4 38.23 8.50 -25.51
N ALA A 5 38.45 8.15 -24.23
CA ALA A 5 37.73 7.06 -23.60
C ALA A 5 36.21 7.30 -23.74
N PRO A 6 35.44 6.31 -24.22
CA PRO A 6 34.01 6.47 -24.39
C PRO A 6 33.35 6.71 -23.02
N THR A 7 32.32 7.55 -23.05
CA THR A 7 31.51 7.87 -21.86
C THR A 7 30.26 7.02 -21.87
N TYR A 8 29.87 6.53 -20.70
CA TYR A 8 28.69 5.71 -20.52
C TYR A 8 27.84 6.23 -19.38
N ASP A 9 26.52 6.14 -19.58
CA ASP A 9 25.53 6.25 -18.53
C ASP A 9 25.07 4.86 -18.15
N LEU A 10 25.16 4.53 -16.87
CA LEU A 10 24.53 3.36 -16.29
C LEU A 10 23.33 3.84 -15.47
N MET A 11 22.14 3.47 -15.93
CA MET A 11 20.90 3.64 -15.18
C MET A 11 20.58 2.34 -14.46
N LEU A 12 20.41 2.42 -13.14
CA LEU A 12 20.05 1.33 -12.25
C LEU A 12 18.65 1.58 -11.70
N MET A 13 17.84 0.52 -11.67
CA MET A 13 16.55 0.49 -11.00
C MET A 13 16.62 -0.62 -9.96
N LEU A 14 16.64 -0.23 -8.70
CA LEU A 14 16.69 -1.14 -7.56
C LEU A 14 15.28 -1.39 -7.01
N ASP A 15 15.09 -2.60 -6.49
CA ASP A 15 13.84 -3.00 -5.85
C ASP A 15 13.62 -2.23 -4.53
N PRO A 16 12.52 -1.46 -4.37
CA PRO A 16 12.25 -0.70 -3.17
C PRO A 16 11.92 -1.59 -1.95
N LYS A 17 11.54 -2.86 -2.17
CA LYS A 17 11.28 -3.83 -1.10
C LYS A 17 12.54 -4.49 -0.57
N ALA A 18 13.65 -4.43 -1.30
CA ALA A 18 14.94 -4.91 -0.82
C ALA A 18 15.39 -4.11 0.41
N GLU A 19 16.14 -4.73 1.31
CA GLU A 19 16.69 -4.03 2.48
C GLU A 19 17.60 -2.86 2.06
N GLN A 20 17.52 -1.72 2.76
CA GLN A 20 18.35 -0.55 2.45
C GLN A 20 19.85 -0.87 2.44
N ALA A 21 20.31 -1.74 3.34
CA ALA A 21 21.70 -2.18 3.38
C ALA A 21 22.12 -2.88 2.06
N THR A 22 21.22 -3.71 1.50
CA THR A 22 21.44 -4.39 0.22
C THR A 22 21.51 -3.41 -0.93
N ARG A 23 20.60 -2.42 -0.99
CA ARG A 23 20.62 -1.39 -2.03
C ARG A 23 21.91 -0.57 -2.03
N THR A 24 22.31 -0.10 -0.85
CA THR A 24 23.56 0.66 -0.69
C THR A 24 24.78 -0.19 -1.06
N LYS A 25 24.78 -1.47 -0.70
CA LYS A 25 25.85 -2.41 -1.08
C LYS A 25 25.93 -2.56 -2.59
N ILE A 26 24.82 -2.77 -3.29
CA ILE A 26 24.78 -2.86 -4.75
C ILE A 26 25.37 -1.58 -5.38
N ARG A 27 24.95 -0.41 -4.90
CA ARG A 27 25.48 0.88 -5.39
C ARG A 27 27.00 0.98 -5.18
N SER A 28 27.49 0.61 -4.01
CA SER A 28 28.93 0.60 -3.70
C SER A 28 29.71 -0.40 -4.55
N ASP A 29 29.18 -1.61 -4.73
CA ASP A 29 29.83 -2.67 -5.50
C ASP A 29 29.94 -2.27 -6.98
N VAL A 30 28.90 -1.65 -7.54
CA VAL A 30 28.91 -1.11 -8.91
C VAL A 30 29.98 -0.03 -9.07
N LYS A 31 30.07 0.92 -8.13
CA LYS A 31 31.10 1.97 -8.14
C LYS A 31 32.50 1.36 -8.09
N ALA A 32 32.73 0.41 -7.18
CA ALA A 32 34.01 -0.28 -7.07
C ALA A 32 34.38 -1.07 -8.34
N MET A 33 33.41 -1.69 -9.02
CA MET A 33 33.63 -2.37 -10.30
C MET A 33 34.01 -1.39 -11.42
N ILE A 34 33.39 -0.21 -11.45
CA ILE A 34 33.73 0.83 -12.43
C ILE A 34 35.15 1.35 -12.19
N GLU A 35 35.51 1.62 -10.93
CA GLU A 35 36.83 2.16 -10.55
C GLU A 35 37.99 1.21 -10.85
N GLN A 36 37.75 -0.10 -10.94
CA GLN A 36 38.78 -1.10 -11.28
C GLN A 36 39.30 -0.97 -12.72
N GLY A 37 38.49 -0.46 -13.64
CA GLY A 37 38.83 -0.40 -15.07
C GLY A 37 38.50 0.92 -15.75
N GLY A 38 38.00 1.90 -15.02
CA GLY A 38 37.48 3.16 -15.54
C GLY A 38 37.51 4.27 -14.50
N SER A 39 36.82 5.38 -14.78
CA SER A 39 36.70 6.52 -13.87
C SER A 39 35.27 7.03 -13.81
N ILE A 40 34.75 7.24 -12.61
CA ILE A 40 33.43 7.82 -12.38
C ILE A 40 33.49 9.32 -12.62
N ILE A 41 32.48 9.85 -13.32
CA ILE A 41 32.32 11.27 -13.66
C ILE A 41 31.30 11.91 -12.71
N GLY A 42 30.17 11.23 -12.52
CA GLY A 42 29.03 11.74 -11.76
C GLY A 42 28.18 10.61 -11.19
N ASP A 43 27.60 10.87 -10.03
CA ASP A 43 26.69 9.97 -9.33
C ASP A 43 25.43 10.75 -8.95
N HIS A 44 24.30 10.28 -9.45
CA HIS A 44 23.01 10.94 -9.28
C HIS A 44 22.02 9.95 -8.69
N ASP A 45 21.68 10.16 -7.42
CA ASP A 45 20.62 9.42 -6.74
C ASP A 45 19.28 10.11 -7.04
N TYR A 46 18.40 9.46 -7.80
CA TYR A 46 17.08 9.98 -8.14
C TYR A 46 15.98 9.49 -7.22
N GLY A 47 16.32 8.66 -6.23
CA GLY A 47 15.41 8.14 -5.22
C GLY A 47 14.32 7.23 -5.76
N ASN A 48 13.32 6.96 -4.92
CA ASN A 48 12.18 6.11 -5.25
C ASN A 48 11.19 6.84 -6.17
N ARG A 49 10.86 6.23 -7.31
CA ARG A 49 9.96 6.79 -8.32
C ARG A 49 8.98 5.73 -8.84
N ARG A 50 7.77 6.18 -9.16
CA ARG A 50 6.74 5.34 -9.77
C ARG A 50 7.08 5.08 -11.24
N MET A 51 7.06 3.81 -11.63
CA MET A 51 7.21 3.36 -13.01
C MET A 51 5.88 3.44 -13.76
N ALA A 52 5.94 3.58 -15.09
CA ALA A 52 4.73 3.60 -15.92
C ALA A 52 3.97 2.25 -15.90
N PHE A 53 4.71 1.15 -15.74
CA PHE A 53 4.17 -0.19 -15.64
C PHE A 53 4.92 -0.96 -14.57
N GLU A 54 4.24 -1.93 -13.98
CA GLU A 54 4.83 -2.77 -12.95
C GLU A 54 5.85 -3.73 -13.54
N ILE A 55 6.93 -3.95 -12.79
CA ILE A 55 7.91 -5.00 -13.07
C ILE A 55 7.92 -5.90 -11.86
N ASN A 56 7.72 -7.21 -12.05
CA ASN A 56 7.63 -8.17 -10.96
C ASN A 56 6.60 -7.80 -9.87
N HIS A 57 5.47 -7.17 -10.26
CA HIS A 57 4.43 -6.64 -9.36
C HIS A 57 4.86 -5.45 -8.49
N GLU A 58 5.96 -4.79 -8.83
CA GLU A 58 6.35 -3.51 -8.22
C GLU A 58 6.06 -2.35 -9.17
N ALA A 59 5.26 -1.40 -8.69
CA ALA A 59 4.98 -0.14 -9.38
C ALA A 59 6.07 0.93 -9.16
N ASN A 60 6.99 0.71 -8.21
CA ASN A 60 8.01 1.67 -7.82
C ASN A 60 9.41 1.08 -7.95
N ALA A 61 10.41 1.93 -8.17
CA ALA A 61 11.82 1.56 -8.16
C ALA A 61 12.68 2.72 -7.64
N GLU A 62 13.79 2.39 -6.97
CA GLU A 62 14.82 3.38 -6.64
C GLU A 62 15.76 3.54 -7.84
N TYR A 63 15.84 4.77 -8.36
CA TYR A 63 16.60 5.09 -9.56
C TYR A 63 17.95 5.70 -9.21
N ASP A 64 19.02 5.11 -9.75
CA ASP A 64 20.36 5.65 -9.67
C ASP A 64 20.96 5.81 -11.07
N LEU A 65 21.67 6.91 -11.29
CA LEU A 65 22.42 7.13 -12.51
C LEU A 65 23.91 7.37 -12.19
N VAL A 66 24.75 6.53 -12.78
CA VAL A 66 26.20 6.60 -12.66
C VAL A 66 26.80 6.87 -14.02
N GLN A 67 27.51 7.99 -14.15
CA GLN A 67 28.25 8.34 -15.36
C GLN A 67 29.70 7.97 -15.20
N PHE A 68 30.29 7.32 -16.20
CA PHE A 68 31.68 6.90 -16.13
C PHE A 68 32.35 6.79 -17.49
N HIS A 69 33.68 6.85 -17.47
CA HIS A 69 34.54 6.48 -18.59
C HIS A 69 35.08 5.07 -18.39
N GLY A 70 35.15 4.27 -19.45
CA GLY A 70 35.73 2.95 -19.36
C GLY A 70 35.93 2.24 -20.70
N PRO A 71 36.73 1.17 -20.74
CA PRO A 71 36.81 0.24 -21.87
C PRO A 71 35.60 -0.71 -21.89
N ASN A 72 35.42 -1.43 -23.01
CA ASN A 72 34.33 -2.40 -23.16
C ASN A 72 34.38 -3.54 -22.12
N SER A 73 35.56 -3.89 -21.59
CA SER A 73 35.70 -4.94 -20.57
C SER A 73 34.93 -4.64 -19.29
N VAL A 74 34.88 -3.36 -18.87
CA VAL A 74 34.07 -2.93 -17.71
C VAL A 74 32.59 -3.13 -17.97
N LEU A 75 32.13 -2.90 -19.21
CA LEU A 75 30.73 -3.10 -19.58
C LEU A 75 30.32 -4.57 -19.50
N GLU A 76 31.15 -5.47 -20.01
CA GLU A 76 30.88 -6.91 -19.97
C GLU A 76 30.81 -7.43 -18.54
N GLN A 77 31.72 -6.95 -17.68
CA GLN A 77 31.71 -7.27 -16.26
C GLN A 77 30.44 -6.76 -15.57
N LEU A 78 30.09 -5.48 -15.76
CA LEU A 78 28.88 -4.89 -15.19
C LEU A 78 27.62 -5.60 -15.67
N GLN A 79 27.49 -5.87 -16.97
CA GLN A 79 26.34 -6.59 -17.53
C GLN A 79 26.17 -7.98 -16.92
N ARG A 80 27.28 -8.70 -16.74
CA ARG A 80 27.24 -10.03 -16.12
C ARG A 80 26.83 -9.94 -14.66
N THR A 81 27.43 -9.05 -13.88
CA THR A 81 27.15 -8.95 -12.45
C THR A 81 25.74 -8.43 -12.19
N LEU A 82 25.34 -7.31 -12.81
CA LEU A 82 24.02 -6.71 -12.61
C LEU A 82 22.86 -7.62 -13.02
N ARG A 83 23.10 -8.57 -13.94
CA ARG A 83 22.10 -9.55 -14.37
C ARG A 83 21.86 -10.66 -13.34
N ILE A 84 22.85 -10.98 -12.51
CA ILE A 84 22.75 -12.04 -11.49
C ILE A 84 22.51 -11.48 -10.08
N THR A 85 22.69 -10.17 -9.90
CA THR A 85 22.47 -9.52 -8.62
C THR A 85 20.98 -9.39 -8.33
N ASP A 86 20.54 -10.08 -7.28
CA ASP A 86 19.19 -9.91 -6.74
C ASP A 86 19.02 -8.48 -6.17
N GLY A 87 17.83 -7.90 -6.33
CA GLY A 87 17.53 -6.52 -5.94
C GLY A 87 17.79 -5.48 -7.03
N VAL A 88 18.32 -5.88 -8.19
CA VAL A 88 18.34 -5.05 -9.41
C VAL A 88 17.15 -5.45 -10.29
N THR A 89 16.11 -4.62 -10.32
CA THR A 89 14.92 -4.85 -11.16
C THR A 89 15.25 -4.67 -12.63
N ARG A 90 16.00 -3.61 -12.97
CA ARG A 90 16.40 -3.30 -14.34
C ARG A 90 17.67 -2.47 -14.36
N PHE A 91 18.47 -2.65 -15.40
CA PHE A 91 19.60 -1.77 -15.68
C PHE A 91 19.69 -1.46 -17.17
N ARG A 92 20.29 -0.32 -17.51
CA ARG A 92 20.59 0.05 -18.89
C ARG A 92 21.91 0.79 -18.97
N ILE A 93 22.74 0.38 -19.91
CA ILE A 93 24.02 1.04 -20.21
C ILE A 93 23.87 1.73 -21.56
N ILE A 94 24.15 3.04 -21.61
CA ILE A 94 24.03 3.88 -22.80
C ILE A 94 25.39 4.50 -23.10
N LYS A 95 25.87 4.34 -24.33
CA LYS A 95 27.07 5.03 -24.79
C LYS A 95 26.73 6.47 -25.15
N LEU A 96 27.32 7.42 -24.44
CA LEU A 96 27.12 8.84 -24.72
C LEU A 96 28.01 9.31 -25.87
N ARG A 97 27.48 10.30 -26.60
CA ARG A 97 28.26 11.08 -27.57
C ARG A 97 29.12 12.09 -26.80
N ALA A 98 30.29 12.43 -27.35
CA ALA A 98 31.09 13.52 -26.83
C ALA A 98 30.30 14.85 -26.82
N GLY A 99 30.33 15.56 -25.69
CA GLY A 99 29.68 16.86 -25.52
C GLY A 99 28.24 16.82 -25.02
N VAL A 100 27.73 15.68 -24.56
CA VAL A 100 26.51 15.63 -23.75
C VAL A 100 26.82 16.28 -22.39
N GLY A 101 26.00 17.24 -21.97
CA GLY A 101 26.17 17.93 -20.69
C GLY A 101 25.81 17.08 -19.48
N ASP A 102 25.81 17.69 -18.30
CA ASP A 102 25.43 17.01 -17.07
C ASP A 102 23.96 16.54 -17.12
N PRO A 103 23.65 15.35 -16.58
CA PRO A 103 22.30 14.81 -16.59
C PRO A 103 21.38 15.67 -15.71
N PRO A 104 20.08 15.76 -16.05
CA PRO A 104 19.13 16.54 -15.25
C PRO A 104 19.04 15.97 -13.82
N ASP A 105 18.90 16.87 -12.85
CA ASP A 105 18.66 16.47 -11.46
C ASP A 105 17.18 16.10 -11.28
N LEU A 106 16.88 14.81 -11.42
CA LEU A 106 15.54 14.27 -11.26
C LEU A 106 15.12 14.17 -9.78
N ARG A 107 15.89 14.67 -8.81
CA ARG A 107 15.40 14.76 -7.42
C ARG A 107 14.23 15.74 -7.29
N GLN A 108 14.12 16.74 -8.18
CA GLN A 108 13.09 17.80 -8.11
C GLN A 108 11.82 17.49 -8.93
N GLU A 109 11.87 16.62 -9.93
CA GLU A 109 10.71 16.26 -10.78
C GLU A 109 9.91 15.08 -10.22
N ALA A 110 9.50 15.14 -8.95
CA ALA A 110 8.32 14.40 -8.51
C ALA A 110 7.09 15.32 -8.74
N PRO A 111 6.46 15.33 -9.93
CA PRO A 111 5.16 15.97 -10.08
C PRO A 111 4.13 15.26 -9.16
N PRO A 112 3.06 15.96 -8.78
CA PRO A 112 2.43 15.87 -7.46
C PRO A 112 1.75 14.52 -7.26
N VAL A 113 2.47 13.56 -6.66
CA VAL A 113 1.82 12.41 -6.04
C VAL A 113 0.75 12.88 -5.04
N ALA A 114 0.92 14.05 -4.43
CA ALA A 114 -0.06 14.66 -3.51
C ALA A 114 -1.47 14.86 -4.10
N GLU A 115 -1.65 15.12 -5.40
CA GLU A 115 -3.00 15.27 -5.97
C GLU A 115 -3.64 13.91 -6.28
N VAL A 116 -2.85 12.91 -6.68
CA VAL A 116 -3.37 11.57 -7.05
C VAL A 116 -3.59 10.67 -5.82
N VAL A 117 -2.81 10.82 -4.74
CA VAL A 117 -3.17 10.18 -3.45
C VAL A 117 -4.35 10.88 -2.79
N ALA A 118 -4.51 12.20 -2.92
CA ALA A 118 -5.70 12.88 -2.38
C ALA A 118 -6.99 12.44 -3.08
N GLU A 119 -7.01 12.28 -4.41
CA GLU A 119 -8.20 11.78 -5.11
C GLU A 119 -8.51 10.29 -4.81
N VAL A 120 -7.49 9.47 -4.51
CA VAL A 120 -7.69 8.05 -4.15
C VAL A 120 -8.03 7.86 -2.67
N GLU A 121 -7.51 8.68 -1.77
CA GLU A 121 -7.86 8.67 -0.34
C GLU A 121 -9.28 9.21 -0.12
N VAL A 122 -9.68 10.29 -0.81
CA VAL A 122 -11.05 10.81 -0.70
C VAL A 122 -12.08 9.82 -1.26
N ALA A 123 -11.75 9.09 -2.34
CA ALA A 123 -12.62 8.05 -2.88
C ALA A 123 -12.66 6.77 -2.02
N ALA A 124 -11.60 6.45 -1.28
CA ALA A 124 -11.59 5.31 -0.36
C ALA A 124 -12.34 5.63 0.94
N GLU A 125 -12.21 6.86 1.46
CA GLU A 125 -12.86 7.30 2.68
C GLU A 125 -14.38 7.50 2.49
N GLU A 126 -14.84 7.96 1.32
CA GLU A 126 -16.29 8.01 1.00
C GLU A 126 -16.91 6.62 0.85
N VAL A 127 -16.17 5.63 0.34
CA VAL A 127 -16.67 4.26 0.21
C VAL A 127 -16.67 3.55 1.57
N GLU A 128 -15.69 3.81 2.43
CA GLU A 128 -15.65 3.24 3.78
C GLU A 128 -16.73 3.87 4.69
N ALA A 129 -16.98 5.18 4.58
CA ALA A 129 -18.07 5.85 5.31
C ALA A 129 -19.46 5.35 4.89
N ALA A 130 -19.70 5.14 3.59
CA ALA A 130 -20.97 4.61 3.10
C ALA A 130 -21.23 3.16 3.55
N VAL A 131 -20.18 2.33 3.61
CA VAL A 131 -20.29 0.92 4.05
C VAL A 131 -20.55 0.82 5.56
N ILE A 132 -20.04 1.75 6.36
CA ILE A 132 -20.31 1.78 7.81
C ILE A 132 -21.74 2.28 8.08
N GLU A 133 -22.24 3.27 7.34
CA GLU A 133 -23.60 3.77 7.51
C GLU A 133 -24.65 2.69 7.16
N GLU A 134 -24.44 1.96 6.07
CA GLU A 134 -25.32 0.84 5.65
C GLU A 134 -25.29 -0.32 6.67
N ALA A 135 -24.11 -0.66 7.21
CA ALA A 135 -23.97 -1.72 8.22
C ALA A 135 -24.56 -1.35 9.59
N VAL A 136 -24.53 -0.06 9.97
CA VAL A 136 -25.13 0.42 11.22
C VAL A 136 -26.66 0.47 11.09
N GLU A 137 -27.20 0.82 9.93
CA GLU A 137 -28.65 0.81 9.68
C GLU A 137 -29.21 -0.62 9.70
N GLU A 138 -28.49 -1.59 9.10
CA GLU A 138 -28.88 -3.01 9.11
C GLU A 138 -28.85 -3.60 10.54
N ALA A 139 -27.82 -3.28 11.34
CA ALA A 139 -27.71 -3.73 12.72
C ALA A 139 -28.76 -3.08 13.67
N VAL A 140 -29.14 -1.83 13.43
CA VAL A 140 -30.19 -1.16 14.21
C VAL A 140 -31.56 -1.77 13.91
N ILE A 141 -31.85 -2.09 12.64
CA ILE A 141 -33.10 -2.76 12.27
C ILE A 141 -33.19 -4.15 12.91
N GLU A 142 -32.10 -4.93 12.89
CA GLU A 142 -32.07 -6.25 13.53
C GLU A 142 -32.32 -6.16 15.05
N ALA A 143 -31.73 -5.17 15.72
CA ALA A 143 -31.93 -4.95 17.16
C ALA A 143 -33.36 -4.49 17.50
N VAL A 144 -33.98 -3.60 16.70
CA VAL A 144 -35.37 -3.16 16.94
C VAL A 144 -36.37 -4.28 16.69
N VAL A 145 -36.06 -5.18 15.74
CA VAL A 145 -36.90 -6.36 15.47
C VAL A 145 -36.80 -7.39 16.61
N GLU A 146 -35.60 -7.64 17.15
CA GLU A 146 -35.45 -8.50 18.34
C GLU A 146 -36.17 -7.94 19.57
N GLU A 147 -36.10 -6.62 19.80
CA GLU A 147 -36.79 -5.97 20.92
C GLU A 147 -38.32 -6.03 20.77
N ALA A 148 -38.85 -5.86 19.56
CA ALA A 148 -40.28 -5.98 19.28
C ALA A 148 -40.81 -7.42 19.44
N ILE A 149 -40.03 -8.43 19.03
CA ILE A 149 -40.39 -9.84 19.22
C ILE A 149 -40.36 -10.20 20.71
N ALA A 150 -39.45 -9.63 21.48
CA ALA A 150 -39.39 -9.84 22.93
C ALA A 150 -40.60 -9.23 23.66
N GLU A 151 -41.05 -8.03 23.27
CA GLU A 151 -42.28 -7.45 23.82
C GLU A 151 -43.53 -8.27 23.42
N GLU A 152 -43.63 -8.76 22.19
CA GLU A 152 -44.76 -9.59 21.73
C GLU A 152 -44.85 -10.93 22.48
N ILE A 153 -43.72 -11.58 22.78
CA ILE A 153 -43.67 -12.82 23.56
C ILE A 153 -44.06 -12.57 25.03
N VAL A 154 -43.70 -11.41 25.59
CA VAL A 154 -44.06 -11.04 26.96
C VAL A 154 -45.57 -10.75 27.05
N ASP A 155 -46.15 -10.07 26.05
CA ASP A 155 -47.60 -9.82 26.00
C ASP A 155 -48.40 -11.12 25.82
N GLU A 156 -47.93 -12.09 25.02
CA GLU A 156 -48.56 -13.41 24.87
C GLU A 156 -48.45 -14.25 26.17
N ALA A 157 -47.32 -14.18 26.88
CA ALA A 157 -47.14 -14.86 28.16
C ALA A 157 -48.00 -14.26 29.29
N ILE A 158 -48.19 -12.94 29.31
CA ILE A 158 -49.07 -12.27 30.29
C ILE A 158 -50.54 -12.61 30.00
N ALA A 159 -50.91 -12.78 28.72
CA ALA A 159 -52.25 -13.23 28.33
C ALA A 159 -52.54 -14.68 28.75
N GLU A 160 -51.57 -15.60 28.67
CA GLU A 160 -51.75 -16.98 29.18
C GLU A 160 -51.85 -17.03 30.72
N VAL A 161 -51.06 -16.22 31.45
CA VAL A 161 -51.12 -16.18 32.93
C VAL A 161 -52.46 -15.61 33.43
N ALA A 162 -53.06 -14.66 32.71
CA ALA A 162 -54.37 -14.11 33.05
C ALA A 162 -55.54 -15.10 32.87
N VAL A 163 -55.38 -16.13 32.04
CA VAL A 163 -56.40 -17.19 31.86
C VAL A 163 -56.32 -18.23 32.98
N GLU A 164 -55.16 -18.42 33.62
CA GLU A 164 -55.00 -19.37 34.75
C GLU A 164 -55.49 -18.77 36.09
N GLU A 165 -55.38 -17.45 36.30
CA GLU A 165 -55.86 -16.81 37.55
C GLU A 165 -57.39 -16.64 37.61
N ALA A 166 -58.11 -16.74 36.48
CA ALA A 166 -59.58 -16.66 36.46
C ALA A 166 -60.29 -17.96 36.88
N ALA A 167 -59.56 -19.06 37.10
CA ALA A 167 -60.13 -20.33 37.57
C ALA A 167 -60.08 -20.53 39.10
N ALA A 168 -59.50 -19.59 39.86
CA ALA A 168 -59.24 -19.76 41.29
C ALA A 168 -60.18 -18.99 42.25
N ASP A 169 -61.06 -18.09 41.77
CA ASP A 169 -61.86 -17.22 42.64
C ASP A 169 -63.38 -17.43 42.52
N ALA A 170 -63.84 -18.61 42.94
CA ALA A 170 -65.26 -18.89 43.13
C ALA A 170 -65.52 -19.81 44.32
N ASP A 171 -65.14 -19.39 45.54
CA ASP A 171 -65.94 -19.65 46.76
C ASP A 171 -65.38 -18.88 47.96
N ALA A 172 -65.81 -17.62 48.16
CA ALA A 172 -65.98 -17.03 49.49
C ALA A 172 -66.60 -15.63 49.43
N GLY A 173 -67.88 -15.51 49.77
CA GLY A 173 -68.44 -14.26 50.27
C GLY A 173 -69.93 -14.06 50.00
N ASP A 174 -70.76 -14.41 50.98
CA ASP A 174 -71.87 -13.58 51.49
C ASP A 174 -72.55 -14.35 52.64
N ASP A 175 -73.13 -13.79 53.69
CA ASP A 175 -73.49 -12.42 54.01
C ASP A 175 -73.73 -12.37 55.53
N THR A 176 -73.71 -11.17 56.09
CA THR A 176 -73.67 -10.87 57.52
C THR A 176 -75.11 -10.82 58.12
N PRO A 177 -75.40 -10.25 59.32
CA PRO A 177 -76.27 -10.81 60.37
C PRO A 177 -77.61 -10.01 60.43
N PRO A 178 -78.26 -9.63 61.56
CA PRO A 178 -78.25 -10.08 62.96
C PRO A 178 -79.68 -10.20 63.61
N VAL A 179 -79.67 -10.46 64.94
CA VAL A 179 -80.65 -10.08 65.99
C VAL A 179 -81.89 -10.98 66.21
N ALA A 180 -81.91 -11.70 67.33
CA ALA A 180 -82.64 -11.35 68.57
C ALA A 180 -82.39 -12.39 69.68
#